data_AF-A0A2S9GIJ5-F1
#
_entry.id   AF-A0A2S9GIJ5-F1
#
_cell.length_a   1.000
_cell.length_b   1.000
_cell.length_c   1.000
_cell.angle_alpha   90.00
_cell.angle_beta   90.00
_cell.angle_gamma   90.00
#
_symmetry.space_group_name_H-M   'P 1'
#
loop_
_entity.id
_entity.type
_entity.pdbx_description
1 polymer ?
#
loop_
_entity_poly.entity_id
_entity_poly.type
_entity_poly.pdbx_seq_one_letter_code
_entity_poly.pdbx_strand_id
1 'polypeptide(L)'
;IGLSSTVLVAMSIADPLRQLRWALGEVQRGNYNAHMQIYDASELGLLQAGFNDMVRDLAERQRLRDLFGRYVGEDVARRALERGT
;
A
#
# COMPACT_ATOMS: atom_id res chain seq x y z
N ILE A 1 -17.72 23.53 27.57
CA ILE A 1 -16.40 23.54 26.87
C ILE A 1 -15.76 22.15 26.91
N GLY A 2 -15.66 21.49 28.07
CA GLY A 2 -15.01 20.17 28.21
C GLY A 2 -15.53 19.05 27.28
N LEU A 3 -16.84 18.90 27.12
CA LEU A 3 -17.41 17.86 26.24
C LEU A 3 -17.01 18.05 24.78
N SER A 4 -17.03 19.29 24.28
CA SER A 4 -16.68 19.62 22.90
C SER A 4 -15.19 19.38 22.61
N SER A 5 -14.31 19.70 23.56
CA SER A 5 -12.87 19.42 23.43
C SER A 5 -12.57 17.92 23.42
N THR A 6 -13.23 17.14 24.27
CA THR A 6 -13.03 15.67 24.30
C THR A 6 -13.48 15.01 23.00
N VAL A 7 -14.61 15.46 22.43
CA VAL A 7 -15.09 14.96 21.13
C VAL A 7 -14.12 15.29 20.01
N LEU A 8 -13.57 16.50 19.98
CA LEU A 8 -12.56 16.92 18.99
C LEU A 8 -11.29 16.05 19.04
N VAL A 9 -10.77 15.78 20.24
CA VAL A 9 -9.60 14.92 20.43
C VAL A 9 -9.89 13.46 20.05
N ALA A 10 -11.10 12.97 20.35
CA ALA A 10 -11.51 11.64 19.94
C ALA A 10 -11.57 11.52 18.41
N MET A 11 -12.10 12.54 17.71
CA MET A 11 -12.16 12.57 16.24
C MET A 11 -10.77 12.67 15.60
N SER A 12 -9.85 13.44 16.18
CA SER A 12 -8.49 13.57 15.64
C SER A 12 -7.69 12.25 15.67
N ILE A 13 -8.10 11.27 16.48
CA ILE A 13 -7.51 9.94 16.54
C ILE A 13 -8.34 8.92 15.74
N ALA A 14 -9.66 8.94 15.89
CA ALA A 14 -10.55 7.96 15.26
C ALA A 14 -10.56 8.08 13.72
N ASP A 15 -10.44 9.29 13.18
CA ASP A 15 -10.47 9.53 11.74
C ASP A 15 -9.26 8.92 11.01
N PRO A 16 -8.01 9.20 11.43
CA PRO A 16 -6.82 8.54 10.90
C PRO A 16 -6.89 7.01 10.96
N LEU A 17 -7.38 6.45 12.07
CA LEU A 17 -7.46 4.99 12.25
C LEU A 17 -8.49 4.35 11.31
N ARG A 18 -9.63 5.01 11.06
CA ARG A 18 -10.62 4.54 10.08
C ARG A 18 -10.06 4.54 8.66
N GLN A 19 -9.31 5.59 8.30
CA GLN A 19 -8.63 5.67 7.00
C GLN A 19 -7.57 4.59 6.84
N LEU A 20 -6.74 4.36 7.87
CA LEU A 20 -5.71 3.32 7.85
C LEU A 20 -6.34 1.93 7.66
N ARG A 21 -7.43 1.63 8.39
CA ARG A 21 -8.14 0.35 8.25
C ARG A 21 -8.69 0.14 6.84
N TRP A 22 -9.24 1.19 6.24
CA TRP A 22 -9.74 1.13 4.87
C TRP A 22 -8.60 0.92 3.86
N ALA A 23 -7.53 1.71 3.96
CA ALA A 23 -6.37 1.61 3.08
C ALA A 23 -5.68 0.24 3.17
N LEU A 24 -5.54 -0.32 4.38
CA LEU A 24 -5.05 -1.68 4.58
C LEU A 24 -5.91 -2.70 3.83
N GLY A 25 -7.24 -2.56 3.86
CA GLY A 25 -8.16 -3.44 3.14
C GLY A 25 -8.06 -3.33 1.61
N GLU A 26 -7.65 -2.19 1.06
CA GLU A 26 -7.32 -2.04 -0.37
C GLU A 26 -6.00 -2.75 -0.70
N VAL A 27 -4.96 -2.53 0.09
CA VAL A 27 -3.64 -3.15 -0.08
C VAL A 27 -3.72 -4.68 0.01
N GLN A 28 -4.52 -5.21 0.94
CA GLN A 28 -4.77 -6.65 1.07
C GLN A 28 -5.44 -7.26 -0.17
N ARG A 29 -6.22 -6.47 -0.91
CA ARG A 29 -6.83 -6.87 -2.18
C ARG A 29 -5.90 -6.69 -3.39
N GLY A 30 -4.63 -6.30 -3.15
CA GLY A 30 -3.63 -6.05 -4.18
C GLY A 30 -3.72 -4.66 -4.80
N ASN A 31 -4.56 -3.76 -4.26
CA ASN A 31 -4.63 -2.39 -4.72
C ASN A 31 -3.56 -1.54 -4.00
N TYR A 32 -2.39 -1.42 -4.63
CA TYR A 32 -1.27 -0.65 -4.11
C TYR A 32 -1.27 0.83 -4.52
N ASN A 33 -2.38 1.35 -5.06
CA ASN A 33 -2.51 2.78 -5.35
C ASN A 33 -3.07 3.59 -4.16
N ALA A 34 -3.29 2.94 -3.02
CA ALA A 34 -3.77 3.58 -1.80
C ALA A 34 -2.67 4.46 -1.20
N HIS A 35 -2.97 5.75 -1.00
CA HIS A 35 -2.08 6.71 -0.34
C HIS A 35 -2.84 7.39 0.79
N MET A 36 -2.22 7.46 1.97
CA MET A 36 -2.76 8.20 3.10
C MET A 36 -2.22 9.62 3.13
N GLN A 37 -3.10 10.59 3.39
CA GLN A 37 -2.68 11.94 3.74
C GLN A 37 -2.05 11.91 5.14
N ILE A 38 -0.87 12.52 5.27
CA ILE A 38 -0.16 12.64 6.55
C ILE A 38 -0.70 13.88 7.26
N TYR A 39 -1.29 13.69 8.44
CA TYR A 39 -2.00 14.76 9.14
C TYR A 39 -1.07 15.65 9.98
N ASP A 40 -0.05 15.07 10.63
CA ASP A 40 0.85 15.79 11.53
C ASP A 40 2.17 15.03 11.79
N ALA A 41 3.02 15.56 12.68
CA ALA A 41 4.24 14.91 13.14
C ALA A 41 4.04 14.03 14.41
N SER A 42 2.78 13.63 14.70
CA SER A 42 2.49 12.72 15.81
C SER A 42 2.89 11.28 15.46
N GLU A 43 2.77 10.40 16.44
CA GLU A 43 2.94 8.95 16.26
C GLU A 43 1.98 8.40 15.19
N LEU A 44 0.77 8.97 15.05
CA LEU A 44 -0.15 8.61 13.98
C LEU A 44 0.37 9.06 12.61
N GLY A 45 0.95 10.26 12.54
CA GLY A 45 1.59 10.75 11.31
C GLY A 45 2.78 9.89 10.88
N LEU A 46 3.61 9.45 11.83
CA LEU A 46 4.71 8.51 11.57
C LEU A 46 4.20 7.15 11.07
N LEU A 47 3.11 6.64 11.67
CA LEU A 47 2.47 5.40 11.23
C LEU A 47 1.92 5.53 9.79
N GLN A 48 1.32 6.67 9.46
CA GLN A 48 0.83 6.98 8.11
C GLN A 48 1.97 7.02 7.08
N ALA A 49 3.08 7.67 7.44
CA ALA A 49 4.27 7.70 6.58
C ALA A 49 4.84 6.30 6.35
N GLY A 50 5.03 5.52 7.42
CA GLY A 50 5.50 4.14 7.33
C GLY A 50 4.56 3.25 6.51
N PHE A 51 3.25 3.44 6.61
CA PHE A 51 2.27 2.74 5.76
C PHE A 51 2.47 3.08 4.28
N ASN A 52 2.57 4.37 3.93
CA ASN A 52 2.79 4.80 2.55
C ASN A 52 4.09 4.22 1.97
N ASP A 53 5.15 4.17 2.76
CA ASP A 53 6.43 3.59 2.35
C ASP A 53 6.29 2.08 2.05
N MET A 54 5.59 1.32 2.92
CA MET A 54 5.32 -0.09 2.66
C MET A 54 4.50 -0.32 1.39
N VAL A 55 3.45 0.49 1.16
CA VAL A 55 2.61 0.36 -0.03
C VAL A 55 3.40 0.65 -1.30
N ARG A 56 4.26 1.66 -1.27
CA ARG A 56 5.17 1.98 -2.38
C ARG A 56 6.09 0.81 -2.70
N ASP A 57 6.69 0.18 -1.69
CA ASP A 57 7.57 -0.97 -1.89
C ASP A 57 6.82 -2.20 -2.43
N LEU A 58 5.58 -2.43 -2.00
CA LEU A 58 4.71 -3.48 -2.55
C LEU A 58 4.36 -3.22 -4.01
N ALA A 59 4.02 -1.97 -4.36
CA ALA A 59 3.73 -1.56 -5.74
C ALA A 59 4.94 -1.81 -6.66
N GLU A 60 6.15 -1.47 -6.19
CA GLU A 60 7.37 -1.68 -6.96
C GLU A 60 7.67 -3.18 -7.16
N ARG A 61 7.49 -4.00 -6.11
CA ARG A 61 7.63 -5.46 -6.22
C ARG A 61 6.64 -6.06 -7.21
N GLN A 62 5.39 -5.58 -7.20
CA GLN A 62 4.36 -6.02 -8.15
C GLN A 62 4.77 -5.66 -9.58
N ARG A 63 5.22 -4.41 -9.80
CA ARG A 63 5.70 -3.94 -11.11
C ARG A 63 6.87 -4.78 -11.62
N LEU A 64 7.84 -5.08 -10.77
CA LEU A 64 8.97 -5.94 -11.13
C LEU A 64 8.49 -7.34 -11.52
N ARG A 65 7.58 -7.92 -10.73
CA ARG A 65 7.02 -9.24 -11.02
C ARG A 65 6.26 -9.27 -12.35
N ASP A 66 5.53 -8.22 -12.68
CA ASP A 66 4.82 -8.09 -13.96
C ASP A 66 5.78 -7.88 -15.15
N LEU A 67 6.92 -7.22 -14.93
CA LEU A 67 7.98 -7.11 -15.93
C LEU A 67 8.63 -8.47 -16.16
N PHE A 68 9.10 -9.15 -15.10
CA PHE A 68 9.72 -10.47 -15.24
C PHE A 68 8.77 -11.51 -15.83
N GLY A 69 7.47 -11.49 -15.47
CA GLY A 69 6.48 -12.37 -16.07
C GLY A 69 6.38 -12.21 -17.59
N ARG A 70 6.49 -10.98 -18.10
CA ARG A 70 6.49 -10.71 -19.54
C ARG A 70 7.77 -11.19 -20.22
N TYR A 71 8.95 -10.80 -19.71
CA TYR A 71 10.22 -11.08 -20.37
C TYR A 71 10.69 -12.54 -20.21
N VAL A 72 10.60 -13.10 -19.02
CA VAL A 72 11.00 -14.49 -18.77
C VAL A 72 10.00 -15.46 -19.38
N GLY A 73 8.70 -15.13 -19.40
CA GLY A 73 7.68 -15.94 -20.05
C GLY A 73 7.96 -16.12 -21.55
N GLU A 74 8.32 -15.05 -22.25
CA GLU A 74 8.66 -15.11 -23.67
C GLU A 74 9.93 -15.92 -23.95
N ASP A 75 11.00 -15.68 -23.19
CA ASP A 75 12.28 -16.37 -23.38
C ASP A 75 12.22 -17.86 -22.98
N VAL A 76 11.47 -18.21 -21.94
CA VAL A 76 11.26 -19.61 -21.52
C VAL A 76 10.39 -20.34 -22.55
N ALA A 77 9.33 -19.71 -23.05
CA ALA A 77 8.49 -20.29 -24.11
C ALA A 77 9.30 -20.52 -25.40
N ARG A 78 10.12 -19.54 -25.80
CA ARG A 78 11.01 -19.67 -26.96
C ARG A 78 12.00 -20.82 -26.79
N ARG A 79 12.67 -20.91 -25.65
CA ARG A 79 13.63 -22.00 -25.37
C ARG A 79 12.98 -23.38 -25.26
N ALA A 80 11.74 -23.47 -24.77
CA ALA A 80 10.99 -24.72 -24.73
C ALA A 80 10.62 -25.20 -26.14
N LEU A 81 10.31 -24.28 -27.06
CA LEU A 81 10.09 -24.60 -28.47
C LEU A 81 11.39 -25.02 -29.18
N GLU A 82 12.51 -24.35 -28.91
CA GLU A 82 13.82 -24.66 -29.51
C GLU A 82 14.44 -25.98 -29.02
N ARG A 83 14.13 -26.42 -27.80
CA ARG A 83 14.65 -27.67 -27.20
C ARG A 83 13.63 -28.81 -27.15
N GLY A 84 12.40 -28.57 -27.61
CA GLY A 84 11.27 -29.51 -27.56
C GLY A 84 11.11 -30.38 -28.80
N THR A 85 12.04 -30.32 -29.75
CA THR A 85 12.18 -31.23 -30.91
C THR A 85 13.54 -31.89 -30.86
#